data_AF-A0A7V1ZGK5-F1
#
_entry.id   AF-A0A7V1ZGK5-F1
#
_cell.length_a   1.000
_cell.length_b   1.000
_cell.length_c   1.000
_cell.angle_alpha   90.00
_cell.angle_beta   90.00
_cell.angle_gamma   90.00
#
_symmetry.space_group_name_H-M   'P 1'
#
loop_
_entity.id
_entity.type
_entity.pdbx_description
1 polymer ?
#
loop_
_entity_poly.entity_id
_entity_poly.type
_entity_poly.pdbx_seq_one_letter_code
_entity_poly.pdbx_strand_id
1 'polypeptide(L)'
;MPRIYPIEKTRNIGIIAHIDAGKTTTTERILYYTGMSHKIGEVHEGTTITDWMPQERERGITITAAAVTCFWTQSYKKQAETKEERIKGEYKINIIDTPGHVDFTAEVERSLRVLDGAIVVFDGVQGVEAQSETVWHQADKYKVPRLCFINKLDRMGASFENSLKSIHNRLTKNAVPVTIPIGLEENFKGVIDLISMKAVYFEGEKGEMVKYEEIPNELKNYAEEYRTFMLEKLAESDEEFMMVVNSGTKEKDLKHMSKYSKQFNVEIVDISEDLSQIAIQGPKSQEILENFLKINLDIPYYHFIKKDNFIISRTGYTPEDGFEIYVSSSEILEITKSLLKYELVKMAGLGARDTLRLEAGYCLYSNDINEEIDPISAKLKWAIYFDKEFLGKEKLLEIIKNGNEFTRIGFISIENTIPRRGNEIYIDSNKVGYVTSGTFSPSLNKGIGMGYIKKEFSEAGNEILINSKKYKIVKLPFVRGSLKRQ
;
A
#
# COMPACT_ATOMS: atom_id res chain seq x y z
N MET A 1 -11.25 -34.92 -29.88
CA MET A 1 -10.09 -35.16 -28.98
C MET A 1 -10.36 -34.47 -27.66
N PRO A 2 -10.09 -35.11 -26.50
CA PRO A 2 -10.13 -34.43 -25.21
C PRO A 2 -9.09 -33.29 -25.18
N ARG A 3 -9.43 -32.16 -24.55
CA ARG A 3 -8.51 -31.01 -24.43
C ARG A 3 -7.31 -31.39 -23.57
N ILE A 4 -6.10 -31.24 -24.11
CA ILE A 4 -4.84 -31.52 -23.40
C ILE A 4 -4.59 -30.47 -22.28
N TYR A 5 -5.00 -29.23 -22.49
CA TYR A 5 -4.94 -28.15 -21.49
C TYR A 5 -6.35 -27.73 -21.06
N PRO A 6 -6.60 -27.55 -19.75
CA PRO A 6 -7.88 -27.07 -19.25
C PRO A 6 -8.12 -25.60 -19.69
N ILE A 7 -9.40 -25.22 -19.78
CA ILE A 7 -9.80 -23.87 -20.20
C ILE A 7 -9.20 -22.79 -19.27
N GLU A 8 -9.09 -23.11 -17.99
CA GLU A 8 -8.57 -22.25 -16.93
C GLU A 8 -7.08 -21.91 -17.11
N LYS A 9 -6.36 -22.67 -17.95
CA LYS A 9 -4.95 -22.46 -18.32
C LYS A 9 -4.77 -22.00 -19.76
N THR A 10 -5.85 -21.71 -20.46
CA THR A 10 -5.80 -21.11 -21.80
C THR A 10 -5.99 -19.60 -21.67
N ARG A 11 -5.20 -18.81 -22.39
CA ARG A 11 -5.33 -17.35 -22.47
C ARG A 11 -5.29 -16.90 -23.92
N ASN A 12 -6.32 -16.20 -24.38
CA ASN A 12 -6.31 -15.52 -25.68
C ASN A 12 -5.99 -14.05 -25.42
N ILE A 13 -4.77 -13.62 -25.78
CA ILE A 13 -4.31 -12.25 -25.53
C ILE A 13 -3.97 -11.53 -26.83
N GLY A 14 -4.28 -10.24 -26.90
CA GLY A 14 -3.83 -9.37 -27.98
C GLY A 14 -2.73 -8.43 -27.51
N ILE A 15 -1.79 -8.11 -28.39
CA ILE A 15 -0.82 -7.03 -28.12
C ILE A 15 -1.24 -5.85 -28.98
N ILE A 16 -1.50 -4.73 -28.34
CA ILE A 16 -2.09 -3.53 -28.96
C ILE A 16 -1.24 -2.31 -28.59
N ALA A 17 -1.00 -1.41 -29.54
CA ALA A 17 -0.16 -0.23 -29.31
C ALA A 17 -0.34 0.80 -30.43
N HIS A 18 0.18 2.02 -30.23
CA HIS A 18 0.43 2.94 -31.34
C HIS A 18 1.66 2.52 -32.16
N ILE A 19 1.90 3.21 -33.27
CA ILE A 19 3.03 2.93 -34.18
C ILE A 19 4.35 3.08 -33.40
N ASP A 20 5.32 2.21 -33.69
CA ASP A 20 6.66 2.23 -33.10
C ASP A 20 6.78 2.01 -31.58
N ALA A 21 5.71 1.81 -30.82
CA ALA A 21 5.79 1.52 -29.38
C ALA A 21 6.53 0.19 -29.03
N GLY A 22 6.81 -0.64 -30.03
CA GLY A 22 7.53 -1.92 -29.87
C GLY A 22 6.61 -3.13 -29.62
N LYS A 23 5.38 -3.08 -30.13
CA LYS A 23 4.39 -4.17 -30.07
C LYS A 23 4.94 -5.48 -30.64
N THR A 24 5.40 -5.49 -31.89
CA THR A 24 5.94 -6.68 -32.57
C THR A 24 7.21 -7.18 -31.88
N THR A 25 8.11 -6.28 -31.48
CA THR A 25 9.30 -6.63 -30.70
C THR A 25 8.93 -7.32 -29.38
N THR A 26 7.86 -6.88 -28.73
CA THR A 26 7.34 -7.52 -27.51
C THR A 26 6.82 -8.92 -27.81
N THR A 27 6.07 -9.11 -28.90
CA THR A 27 5.62 -10.42 -29.37
C THR A 27 6.80 -11.37 -29.56
N GLU A 28 7.81 -10.97 -30.32
CA GLU A 28 9.00 -11.78 -30.61
C GLU A 28 9.77 -12.17 -29.34
N ARG A 29 9.88 -11.27 -28.36
CA ARG A 29 10.50 -11.58 -27.06
C ARG A 29 9.70 -12.64 -26.30
N ILE A 30 8.37 -12.57 -26.31
CA ILE A 30 7.53 -13.61 -25.71
C ILE A 30 7.76 -14.96 -26.40
N LEU A 31 7.81 -14.99 -27.74
CA LEU A 31 8.05 -16.23 -28.50
C LEU A 31 9.44 -16.82 -28.23
N TYR A 32 10.46 -15.97 -28.03
CA TYR A 32 11.78 -16.41 -27.64
C TYR A 32 11.82 -17.01 -26.23
N TYR A 33 11.25 -16.32 -25.22
CA TYR A 33 11.29 -16.79 -23.84
C TYR A 33 10.41 -18.02 -23.55
N THR A 34 9.42 -18.29 -24.40
CA THR A 34 8.69 -19.58 -24.39
C THR A 34 9.47 -20.73 -25.01
N GLY A 35 10.59 -20.44 -25.68
CA GLY A 35 11.37 -21.43 -26.44
C GLY A 35 10.74 -21.81 -27.79
N MET A 36 9.69 -21.10 -28.22
CA MET A 36 9.07 -21.34 -29.52
C MET A 36 9.93 -20.84 -30.68
N SER A 37 10.72 -19.77 -30.45
CA SER A 37 11.77 -19.33 -31.36
C SER A 37 13.15 -19.43 -30.70
N HIS A 38 14.14 -19.88 -31.46
CA HIS A 38 15.55 -19.95 -31.03
C HIS A 38 16.34 -18.66 -31.31
N LYS A 39 15.76 -17.73 -32.08
CA LYS A 39 16.32 -16.41 -32.39
C LYS A 39 15.27 -15.34 -32.13
N ILE A 40 15.72 -14.15 -31.77
CA ILE A 40 14.82 -13.01 -31.56
C ILE A 40 14.72 -12.30 -32.90
N GLY A 41 13.51 -12.20 -33.44
CA GLY A 41 13.27 -11.44 -34.67
C GLY A 41 13.35 -9.94 -34.42
N GLU A 42 13.91 -9.21 -35.37
CA GLU A 42 13.93 -7.74 -35.39
C GLU A 42 13.16 -7.21 -36.59
N VAL A 43 12.32 -6.20 -36.35
CA VAL A 43 11.45 -5.59 -37.37
C VAL A 43 12.28 -4.93 -38.47
N HIS A 44 13.34 -4.20 -38.10
CA HIS A 44 14.22 -3.52 -39.06
C HIS A 44 15.05 -4.48 -39.93
N GLU A 45 15.29 -5.70 -39.45
CA GLU A 45 16.00 -6.74 -40.20
C GLU A 45 15.04 -7.64 -40.99
N GLY A 46 13.72 -7.46 -40.84
CA GLY A 46 12.70 -8.29 -41.49
C GLY A 46 12.70 -9.76 -41.05
N THR A 47 13.22 -10.04 -39.85
CA THR A 47 13.40 -11.40 -39.32
C THR A 47 12.29 -11.85 -38.36
N THR A 48 11.24 -11.05 -38.19
CA THR A 48 10.10 -11.36 -37.33
C THR A 48 9.28 -12.53 -37.87
N ILE A 49 8.71 -13.32 -36.95
CA ILE A 49 7.84 -14.45 -37.25
C ILE A 49 6.44 -13.94 -37.62
N THR A 50 5.99 -12.86 -36.98
CA THR A 50 4.64 -12.33 -37.17
C THR A 50 4.48 -11.48 -38.42
N ASP A 51 5.50 -10.72 -38.84
CA ASP A 51 5.46 -9.93 -40.09
C ASP A 51 6.01 -10.75 -41.28
N TRP A 52 5.15 -11.58 -41.86
CA TRP A 52 5.53 -12.48 -42.96
C TRP A 52 5.35 -11.85 -44.35
N MET A 53 4.58 -10.76 -44.48
CA MET A 53 4.37 -10.12 -45.78
C MET A 53 5.60 -9.30 -46.20
N PRO A 54 6.01 -9.32 -47.49
CA PRO A 54 7.11 -8.51 -47.99
C PRO A 54 6.93 -7.01 -47.70
N GLN A 55 5.70 -6.50 -47.79
CA GLN A 55 5.38 -5.09 -47.52
C GLN A 55 5.52 -4.72 -46.04
N GLU A 56 5.23 -5.65 -45.12
CA GLU A 56 5.41 -5.42 -43.68
C GLU A 56 6.91 -5.31 -43.35
N ARG A 57 7.73 -6.20 -43.92
CA ARG A 57 9.19 -6.20 -43.75
C ARG A 57 9.86 -4.98 -44.38
N GLU A 58 9.42 -4.57 -45.56
CA GLU A 58 9.98 -3.41 -46.26
C GLU A 58 9.68 -2.09 -45.54
N ARG A 59 8.50 -1.98 -44.92
CA ARG A 59 8.05 -0.75 -44.25
C ARG A 59 8.25 -0.76 -42.73
N GLY A 60 8.61 -1.90 -42.15
CA GLY A 60 8.77 -2.05 -40.70
C GLY A 60 7.48 -1.85 -39.90
N ILE A 61 6.32 -2.16 -40.48
CA ILE A 61 5.00 -2.02 -39.84
C ILE A 61 4.20 -3.31 -39.94
N THR A 62 3.38 -3.60 -38.93
CA THR A 62 2.41 -4.71 -38.95
C THR A 62 1.14 -4.27 -39.67
N ILE A 63 0.77 -4.98 -40.74
CA ILE A 63 -0.42 -4.70 -41.58
C ILE A 63 -1.54 -5.69 -41.24
N THR A 64 -1.22 -6.98 -41.08
CA THR A 64 -2.20 -8.04 -40.80
C THR A 64 -2.02 -8.63 -39.40
N ALA A 65 -3.12 -9.09 -38.80
CA ALA A 65 -3.05 -9.70 -37.49
C ALA A 65 -2.49 -11.12 -37.59
N ALA A 66 -1.44 -11.41 -36.83
CA ALA A 66 -0.83 -12.73 -36.75
C ALA A 66 -1.28 -13.44 -35.47
N ALA A 67 -1.81 -14.65 -35.61
CA ALA A 67 -2.20 -15.48 -34.47
C ALA A 67 -1.17 -16.59 -34.24
N VAL A 68 -0.58 -16.62 -33.04
CA VAL A 68 0.49 -17.56 -32.69
C VAL A 68 0.21 -18.20 -31.35
N THR A 69 0.44 -19.51 -31.23
CA THR A 69 0.23 -20.26 -29.97
C THR A 69 1.57 -20.59 -29.35
N CYS A 70 1.78 -20.20 -28.10
CA CYS A 70 2.96 -20.55 -27.33
C CYS A 70 2.57 -21.13 -25.96
N PHE A 71 3.55 -21.76 -25.30
CA PHE A 71 3.37 -22.42 -24.01
C PHE A 71 4.30 -21.76 -22.99
N TRP A 72 3.72 -21.18 -21.94
CA TRP A 72 4.46 -20.37 -20.97
C TRP A 72 4.48 -21.05 -19.61
N THR A 73 5.69 -21.37 -19.13
CA THR A 73 5.94 -21.74 -17.72
C THR A 73 6.49 -20.53 -16.99
N GLN A 74 5.86 -20.15 -15.86
CA GLN A 74 6.30 -18.97 -15.10
C GLN A 74 7.76 -19.11 -14.67
N SER A 75 8.53 -18.02 -14.76
CA SER A 75 9.97 -17.97 -14.45
C SER A 75 10.30 -18.55 -13.07
N TYR A 76 9.52 -18.21 -12.04
CA TYR A 76 9.68 -18.70 -10.67
C TYR A 76 9.31 -20.18 -10.47
N LYS A 77 8.67 -20.85 -11.45
CA LYS A 77 8.34 -22.28 -11.43
C LYS A 77 9.26 -23.14 -12.31
N LYS A 78 10.22 -22.54 -13.02
CA LYS A 78 11.14 -23.25 -13.93
C LYS A 78 12.03 -24.29 -13.21
N GLN A 79 12.09 -24.27 -11.88
CA GLN A 79 12.88 -25.19 -11.04
C GLN A 79 12.19 -26.55 -10.77
N ALA A 80 11.00 -26.82 -11.30
CA ALA A 80 10.32 -28.10 -11.08
C ALA A 80 11.13 -29.30 -11.62
N GLU A 81 11.33 -30.31 -10.77
CA GLU A 81 12.22 -31.46 -11.00
C GLU A 81 11.70 -32.36 -12.14
N THR A 82 10.38 -32.53 -12.25
CA THR A 82 9.78 -33.42 -13.25
C THR A 82 9.14 -32.67 -14.43
N LYS A 83 9.05 -33.34 -15.59
CA LYS A 83 8.35 -32.83 -16.79
C LYS A 83 6.84 -32.67 -16.55
N GLU A 84 6.26 -33.54 -15.72
CA GLU A 84 4.82 -33.54 -15.37
C GLU A 84 4.45 -32.36 -14.46
N GLU A 85 5.32 -31.99 -13.52
CA GLU A 85 5.14 -30.78 -12.69
C GLU A 85 5.26 -29.50 -13.51
N ARG A 86 6.18 -29.45 -14.48
CA ARG A 86 6.29 -28.33 -15.43
C ARG A 86 5.01 -28.14 -16.25
N ILE A 87 4.48 -29.23 -16.82
CA ILE A 87 3.21 -29.21 -17.58
C ILE A 87 2.02 -28.85 -16.67
N LYS A 88 2.02 -29.26 -15.39
CA LYS A 88 1.03 -28.79 -14.41
C LYS A 88 1.14 -27.29 -14.10
N GLY A 89 2.28 -26.64 -14.31
CA GLY A 89 2.43 -25.19 -14.13
C GLY A 89 2.17 -24.36 -15.39
N GLU A 90 2.24 -24.97 -16.56
CA GLU A 90 2.27 -24.31 -17.86
C GLU A 90 0.91 -23.77 -18.31
N TYR A 91 0.93 -22.61 -18.98
CA TYR A 91 -0.24 -21.96 -19.59
C TYR A 91 -0.11 -22.00 -21.11
N LYS A 92 -1.22 -22.32 -21.79
CA LYS A 92 -1.34 -22.18 -23.23
C LYS A 92 -1.78 -20.76 -23.55
N ILE A 93 -0.95 -20.02 -24.29
CA ILE A 93 -1.22 -18.63 -24.66
C ILE A 93 -1.39 -18.55 -26.18
N ASN A 94 -2.53 -18.05 -26.62
CA ASN A 94 -2.77 -17.70 -28.01
C ASN A 94 -2.62 -16.18 -28.12
N ILE A 95 -1.58 -15.72 -28.80
CA ILE A 95 -1.27 -14.32 -29.01
C ILE A 95 -1.82 -13.88 -30.35
N ILE A 96 -2.53 -12.76 -30.38
CA ILE A 96 -2.91 -12.05 -31.60
C ILE A 96 -2.12 -10.74 -31.64
N ASP A 97 -1.13 -10.68 -32.52
CA ASP A 97 -0.38 -9.45 -32.76
C ASP A 97 -1.19 -8.57 -33.71
N THR A 98 -1.54 -7.35 -33.30
CA THR A 98 -2.50 -6.49 -34.03
C THR A 98 -1.82 -5.33 -34.75
N PRO A 99 -2.36 -4.82 -35.86
CA PRO A 99 -1.83 -3.61 -36.49
C PRO A 99 -1.83 -2.40 -35.54
N GLY A 100 -0.76 -1.60 -35.55
CA GLY A 100 -0.65 -0.38 -34.72
C GLY A 100 -1.09 0.91 -35.42
N HIS A 101 -1.36 0.83 -36.73
CA HIS A 101 -1.72 1.98 -37.57
C HIS A 101 -3.25 2.12 -37.68
N VAL A 102 -3.74 3.36 -37.66
CA VAL A 102 -5.17 3.71 -37.73
C VAL A 102 -5.87 3.22 -39.01
N ASP A 103 -5.12 3.07 -40.09
CA ASP A 103 -5.63 2.60 -41.39
C ASP A 103 -6.08 1.13 -41.35
N PHE A 104 -5.70 0.36 -40.32
CA PHE A 104 -6.05 -1.05 -40.16
C PHE A 104 -6.99 -1.31 -38.97
N THR A 105 -7.77 -0.30 -38.58
CA THR A 105 -8.71 -0.34 -37.45
C THR A 105 -9.73 -1.49 -37.51
N ALA A 106 -10.19 -1.89 -38.71
CA ALA A 106 -11.11 -3.01 -38.86
C ALA A 106 -10.51 -4.34 -38.37
N GLU A 107 -9.20 -4.53 -38.55
CA GLU A 107 -8.49 -5.73 -38.12
C GLU A 107 -8.25 -5.74 -36.61
N VAL A 108 -7.94 -4.57 -36.03
CA VAL A 108 -7.85 -4.38 -34.58
C VAL A 108 -9.20 -4.67 -33.92
N GLU A 109 -10.31 -4.12 -34.43
CA GLU A 109 -11.65 -4.40 -33.90
C GLU A 109 -12.03 -5.89 -33.97
N ARG A 110 -11.70 -6.56 -35.08
CA ARG A 110 -11.97 -8.00 -35.23
C ARG A 110 -11.19 -8.82 -34.21
N SER A 111 -9.94 -8.44 -33.97
CA SER A 111 -9.07 -9.10 -33.00
C SER A 111 -9.61 -8.91 -31.59
N LEU A 112 -9.94 -7.68 -31.19
CA LEU A 112 -10.42 -7.37 -29.83
C LEU A 112 -11.69 -8.15 -29.42
N ARG A 113 -12.57 -8.48 -30.37
CA ARG A 113 -13.80 -9.25 -30.10
C ARG A 113 -13.57 -10.68 -29.60
N VAL A 114 -12.41 -11.27 -29.88
CA VAL A 114 -12.12 -12.68 -29.57
C VAL A 114 -11.11 -12.85 -28.43
N LEU A 115 -10.65 -11.75 -27.83
CA LEU A 115 -9.63 -11.78 -26.78
C LEU A 115 -10.24 -11.88 -25.39
N ASP A 116 -9.58 -12.66 -24.53
CA ASP A 116 -9.85 -12.68 -23.09
C ASP A 116 -9.20 -11.48 -22.38
N GLY A 117 -8.17 -10.89 -22.98
CA GLY A 117 -7.46 -9.72 -22.48
C GLY A 117 -6.45 -9.16 -23.49
N ALA A 118 -5.88 -7.99 -23.19
CA ALA A 118 -4.89 -7.36 -24.05
C ALA A 118 -3.72 -6.76 -23.27
N ILE A 119 -2.54 -6.73 -23.89
CA ILE A 119 -1.37 -5.99 -23.42
C ILE A 119 -1.29 -4.70 -24.25
N VAL A 120 -1.44 -3.56 -23.58
CA VAL A 120 -1.32 -2.24 -24.20
C VAL A 120 0.11 -1.74 -24.04
N VAL A 121 0.84 -1.64 -25.15
CA VAL A 121 2.24 -1.19 -25.14
C VAL A 121 2.32 0.31 -25.33
N PHE A 122 3.02 0.99 -24.43
CA PHE A 122 3.30 2.42 -24.49
C PHE A 122 4.80 2.64 -24.67
N ASP A 123 5.18 3.71 -25.37
CA ASP A 123 6.56 4.14 -25.46
C ASP A 123 6.91 4.97 -24.22
N GLY A 124 7.99 4.63 -23.51
CA GLY A 124 8.40 5.31 -22.28
C GLY A 124 8.84 6.76 -22.46
N VAL A 125 9.12 7.19 -23.69
CA VAL A 125 9.48 8.58 -24.03
C VAL A 125 8.23 9.40 -24.34
N GLN A 126 7.32 8.86 -25.16
CA GLN A 126 6.14 9.60 -25.65
C GLN A 126 4.90 9.42 -24.75
N GLY A 127 4.78 8.29 -24.07
CA GLY A 127 3.61 7.94 -23.26
C GLY A 127 2.39 7.59 -24.12
N VAL A 128 1.23 8.17 -23.77
CA VAL A 128 -0.01 7.99 -24.54
C VAL A 128 -0.02 8.95 -25.72
N GLU A 129 -0.20 8.38 -26.91
CA GLU A 129 -0.37 9.09 -28.19
C GLU A 129 -1.84 9.07 -28.66
N ALA A 130 -2.22 9.93 -29.62
CA ALA A 130 -3.60 10.00 -30.14
C ALA A 130 -4.12 8.64 -30.66
N GLN A 131 -3.22 7.84 -31.23
CA GLN A 131 -3.54 6.50 -31.73
C GLN A 131 -3.75 5.51 -30.58
N SER A 132 -3.03 5.69 -29.45
CA SER A 132 -3.22 4.86 -28.25
C SER A 132 -4.63 5.01 -27.68
N GLU A 133 -5.18 6.23 -27.69
CA GLU A 133 -6.57 6.49 -27.27
C GLU A 133 -7.58 5.76 -28.15
N THR A 134 -7.34 5.73 -29.46
CA THR A 134 -8.26 5.08 -30.42
C THR A 134 -8.36 3.58 -30.14
N VAL A 135 -7.21 2.92 -30.00
CA VAL A 135 -7.13 1.49 -29.69
C VAL A 135 -7.67 1.21 -28.29
N TRP A 136 -7.42 2.10 -27.33
CA TRP A 136 -7.97 1.99 -25.98
C TRP A 136 -9.51 2.02 -25.98
N HIS A 137 -10.13 2.95 -26.71
CA HIS A 137 -11.58 3.03 -26.83
C HIS A 137 -12.19 1.83 -27.56
N GLN A 138 -11.47 1.26 -28.53
CA GLN A 138 -11.89 0.00 -29.16
C GLN A 138 -11.89 -1.15 -28.14
N ALA A 139 -10.88 -1.23 -27.28
CA ALA A 139 -10.84 -2.22 -26.20
C ALA A 139 -11.96 -2.00 -25.15
N ASP A 140 -12.29 -0.73 -24.84
CA ASP A 140 -13.43 -0.38 -23.97
C ASP A 140 -14.75 -0.90 -24.54
N LYS A 141 -14.99 -0.68 -25.84
CA LYS A 141 -16.21 -1.10 -26.56
C LYS A 141 -16.47 -2.61 -26.44
N TYR A 142 -15.40 -3.41 -26.46
CA TYR A 142 -15.49 -4.87 -26.33
C TYR A 142 -15.23 -5.38 -24.91
N LYS A 143 -15.09 -4.48 -23.92
CA LYS A 143 -14.85 -4.78 -22.51
C LYS A 143 -13.63 -5.69 -22.29
N VAL A 144 -12.58 -5.49 -23.07
CA VAL A 144 -11.36 -6.31 -22.99
C VAL A 144 -10.53 -5.86 -21.77
N PRO A 145 -10.25 -6.75 -20.79
CA PRO A 145 -9.34 -6.47 -19.69
C PRO A 145 -7.93 -6.17 -20.21
N ARG A 146 -7.21 -5.23 -19.59
CA ARG A 146 -5.93 -4.72 -20.11
C ARG A 146 -4.82 -4.71 -19.07
N LEU A 147 -3.62 -5.07 -19.52
CA LEU A 147 -2.35 -4.82 -18.84
C LEU A 147 -1.58 -3.74 -19.61
N CYS A 148 -1.12 -2.70 -18.93
CA CYS A 148 -0.28 -1.67 -19.54
C CYS A 148 1.19 -2.07 -19.43
N PHE A 149 1.93 -1.99 -20.52
CA PHE A 149 3.38 -2.24 -20.57
C PHE A 149 4.09 -0.99 -21.11
N ILE A 150 4.82 -0.28 -20.24
CA ILE A 150 5.63 0.86 -20.64
C ILE A 150 6.98 0.32 -21.11
N ASN A 151 7.19 0.35 -22.42
CA ASN A 151 8.36 -0.16 -23.10
C ASN A 151 9.41 0.95 -23.32
N LYS A 152 10.61 0.58 -23.76
CA LYS A 152 11.69 1.52 -24.11
C LYS A 152 12.16 2.44 -22.98
N LEU A 153 12.10 1.97 -21.74
CA LEU A 153 12.62 2.73 -20.58
C LEU A 153 14.15 2.90 -20.60
N ASP A 154 14.84 2.19 -21.50
CA ASP A 154 16.27 2.29 -21.82
C ASP A 154 16.61 3.45 -22.78
N ARG A 155 15.61 4.12 -23.36
CA ARG A 155 15.83 5.24 -24.30
C ARG A 155 16.03 6.57 -23.57
N MET A 156 16.88 7.43 -24.14
CA MET A 156 17.05 8.80 -23.68
C MET A 156 15.73 9.57 -23.67
N GLY A 157 15.42 10.22 -22.54
CA GLY A 157 14.17 10.94 -22.32
C GLY A 157 13.01 10.06 -21.82
N ALA A 158 13.24 8.77 -21.58
CA ALA A 158 12.20 7.91 -21.03
C ALA A 158 11.87 8.27 -19.59
N SER A 159 10.59 8.27 -19.25
CA SER A 159 10.10 8.49 -17.88
C SER A 159 8.86 7.65 -17.61
N PHE A 160 8.98 6.81 -16.59
CA PHE A 160 7.88 5.99 -16.09
C PHE A 160 6.75 6.85 -15.52
N GLU A 161 7.08 7.85 -14.71
CA GLU A 161 6.12 8.74 -14.06
C GLU A 161 5.35 9.58 -15.08
N ASN A 162 6.03 10.12 -16.09
CA ASN A 162 5.37 10.88 -17.15
C ASN A 162 4.46 9.99 -17.99
N SER A 163 4.89 8.76 -18.29
CA SER A 163 4.08 7.77 -19.00
C SER A 163 2.83 7.38 -18.20
N LEU A 164 2.99 7.08 -16.91
CA LEU A 164 1.88 6.78 -16.01
C LEU A 164 0.90 7.96 -15.89
N LYS A 165 1.43 9.18 -15.72
CA LYS A 165 0.62 10.40 -15.66
C LYS A 165 -0.14 10.65 -16.97
N SER A 166 0.47 10.35 -18.12
CA SER A 166 -0.18 10.42 -19.42
C SER A 166 -1.34 9.42 -19.52
N ILE A 167 -1.15 8.18 -19.04
CA ILE A 167 -2.23 7.18 -18.92
C ILE A 167 -3.35 7.68 -18.01
N HIS A 168 -3.03 8.23 -16.84
CA HIS A 168 -4.03 8.77 -15.91
C HIS A 168 -4.84 9.93 -16.48
N ASN A 169 -4.19 10.82 -17.22
CA ASN A 169 -4.83 12.03 -17.76
C ASN A 169 -5.64 11.74 -19.02
N ARG A 170 -5.16 10.86 -19.90
CA ARG A 170 -5.73 10.65 -21.24
C ARG A 170 -6.62 9.41 -21.34
N LEU A 171 -6.36 8.37 -20.53
CA LEU A 171 -7.02 7.07 -20.65
C LEU A 171 -7.85 6.70 -19.42
N THR A 172 -7.21 6.54 -18.26
CA THR A 172 -7.90 6.12 -17.03
C THR A 172 -7.11 6.43 -15.76
N LYS A 173 -7.78 7.00 -14.76
CA LYS A 173 -7.23 7.19 -13.40
C LYS A 173 -7.09 5.90 -12.60
N ASN A 174 -7.65 4.79 -13.09
CA ASN A 174 -7.64 3.50 -12.42
C ASN A 174 -6.44 2.63 -12.81
N ALA A 175 -5.48 3.16 -13.58
CA ALA A 175 -4.24 2.42 -13.87
C ALA A 175 -3.38 2.34 -12.60
N VAL A 176 -3.03 1.13 -12.20
CA VAL A 176 -2.27 0.86 -10.97
C VAL A 176 -0.92 0.25 -11.32
N PRO A 177 0.21 0.87 -10.92
CA PRO A 177 1.52 0.27 -11.01
C PRO A 177 1.58 -1.02 -10.18
N VAL A 178 1.98 -2.12 -10.82
CA VAL A 178 2.34 -3.38 -10.13
C VAL A 178 3.86 -3.57 -10.06
N THR A 179 4.59 -2.83 -10.89
CA THR A 179 6.05 -2.77 -10.92
C THR A 179 6.50 -1.33 -11.16
N ILE A 180 7.65 -0.97 -10.61
CA ILE A 180 8.32 0.33 -10.86
C ILE A 180 9.77 0.08 -11.32
N PRO A 181 10.36 0.92 -12.18
CA PRO A 181 11.69 0.67 -12.73
C PRO A 181 12.82 0.94 -11.70
N ILE A 182 13.93 0.21 -11.84
CA ILE A 182 15.18 0.47 -11.13
C ILE A 182 16.15 1.15 -12.12
N GLY A 183 16.28 2.47 -11.98
CA GLY A 183 16.99 3.31 -12.94
C GLY A 183 16.20 3.51 -14.24
N LEU A 184 16.75 4.31 -15.14
CA LEU A 184 16.19 4.64 -16.46
C LEU A 184 17.35 4.79 -17.45
N GLU A 185 17.03 4.79 -18.74
CA GLU A 185 18.00 4.94 -19.83
C GLU A 185 19.11 3.88 -19.73
N GLU A 186 20.37 4.30 -19.89
CA GLU A 186 21.55 3.43 -19.72
C GLU A 186 21.68 2.85 -18.29
N ASN A 187 21.00 3.45 -17.30
CA ASN A 187 21.00 2.98 -15.92
C ASN A 187 19.83 2.05 -15.59
N PHE A 188 18.97 1.71 -16.56
CA PHE A 188 17.88 0.77 -16.35
C PHE A 188 18.42 -0.65 -16.08
N LYS A 189 18.22 -1.14 -14.86
CA LYS A 189 18.79 -2.42 -14.39
C LYS A 189 17.74 -3.50 -14.11
N GLY A 190 16.49 -3.11 -13.94
CA GLY A 190 15.44 -4.03 -13.50
C GLY A 190 14.20 -3.31 -13.04
N VAL A 191 13.38 -4.00 -12.26
CA VAL A 191 12.12 -3.48 -11.71
C VAL A 191 11.96 -3.88 -10.25
N ILE A 192 11.22 -3.11 -9.47
CA ILE A 192 10.72 -3.51 -8.15
C ILE A 192 9.32 -4.08 -8.35
N ASP A 193 9.11 -5.33 -7.93
CA ASP A 193 7.79 -5.96 -7.85
C ASP A 193 7.10 -5.48 -6.56
N LEU A 194 6.07 -4.66 -6.72
CA LEU A 194 5.34 -4.07 -5.60
C LEU A 194 4.45 -5.09 -4.88
N ILE A 195 4.14 -6.23 -5.50
CA ILE A 195 3.34 -7.30 -4.88
C ILE A 195 4.21 -8.04 -3.87
N SER A 196 5.35 -8.56 -4.33
CA SER A 196 6.28 -9.33 -3.49
C SER A 196 7.26 -8.47 -2.69
N MET A 197 7.33 -7.16 -2.96
CA MET A 197 8.28 -6.21 -2.39
C MET A 197 9.74 -6.66 -2.54
N LYS A 198 10.11 -7.03 -3.77
CA LYS A 198 11.45 -7.45 -4.14
C LYS A 198 11.97 -6.70 -5.36
N ALA A 199 13.27 -6.44 -5.37
CA ALA A 199 13.97 -6.00 -6.59
C ALA A 199 14.15 -7.21 -7.52
N VAL A 200 13.85 -7.02 -8.79
CA VAL A 200 13.94 -8.03 -9.84
C VAL A 200 14.92 -7.53 -10.90
N TYR A 201 16.03 -8.25 -11.01
CA TYR A 201 17.09 -7.98 -11.99
C TYR A 201 17.05 -9.02 -13.10
N PHE A 202 17.39 -8.59 -14.31
CA PHE A 202 17.44 -9.43 -15.50
C PHE A 202 18.89 -9.53 -15.97
N GLU A 203 19.50 -10.70 -15.75
CA GLU A 203 20.88 -11.02 -16.12
C GLU A 203 20.92 -11.96 -17.35
N GLY A 204 22.09 -12.11 -17.96
CA GLY A 204 22.27 -12.85 -19.21
C GLY A 204 22.31 -11.93 -20.43
N GLU A 205 22.73 -12.46 -21.58
CA GLU A 205 22.87 -11.66 -22.81
C GLU A 205 21.52 -11.07 -23.26
N LYS A 206 20.43 -11.76 -22.92
CA LYS A 206 19.06 -11.40 -23.29
C LYS A 206 18.15 -11.34 -22.08
N GLY A 207 18.66 -11.20 -20.86
CA GLY A 207 17.83 -11.11 -19.65
C GLY A 207 17.11 -12.41 -19.27
N GLU A 208 17.62 -13.56 -19.72
CA GLU A 208 17.03 -14.87 -19.49
C GLU A 208 17.13 -15.35 -18.02
N MET A 209 18.04 -14.78 -17.24
CA MET A 209 18.23 -15.10 -15.82
C MET A 209 17.54 -14.05 -14.95
N VAL A 210 16.47 -14.44 -14.27
CA VAL A 210 15.72 -13.54 -13.37
C VAL A 210 16.20 -13.72 -11.94
N LYS A 211 16.67 -12.64 -11.32
CA LYS A 211 17.18 -12.64 -9.95
C LYS A 211 16.31 -11.77 -9.05
N TYR A 212 15.88 -12.32 -7.92
CA TYR A 212 15.09 -11.61 -6.91
C TYR A 212 15.98 -11.25 -5.72
N GLU A 213 16.03 -9.98 -5.36
CA GLU A 213 16.81 -9.44 -4.25
C GLU A 213 15.95 -8.52 -3.36
N GLU A 214 16.51 -8.10 -2.22
CA GLU A 214 15.91 -7.06 -1.39
C GLU A 214 15.95 -5.70 -2.11
N ILE A 215 14.94 -4.85 -1.84
CA ILE A 215 14.88 -3.51 -2.43
C ILE A 215 16.04 -2.66 -1.89
N PRO A 216 16.84 -1.98 -2.75
CA PRO A 216 17.88 -1.06 -2.29
C PRO A 216 17.32 0.00 -1.33
N ASN A 217 18.06 0.30 -0.27
CA ASN A 217 17.61 1.21 0.81
C ASN A 217 17.17 2.59 0.28
N GLU A 218 17.83 3.10 -0.75
CA GLU A 218 17.50 4.38 -1.41
C GLU A 218 16.14 4.37 -2.13
N LEU A 219 15.69 3.21 -2.61
CA LEU A 219 14.42 3.04 -3.34
C LEU A 219 13.29 2.54 -2.46
N LYS A 220 13.56 2.17 -1.20
CA LYS A 220 12.56 1.58 -0.30
C LYS A 220 11.37 2.51 -0.06
N ASN A 221 11.62 3.77 0.26
CA ASN A 221 10.55 4.74 0.51
C ASN A 221 9.72 4.99 -0.75
N TYR A 222 10.38 5.05 -1.91
CA TYR A 222 9.71 5.20 -3.21
C TYR A 222 8.83 3.97 -3.53
N ALA A 223 9.30 2.76 -3.24
CA ALA A 223 8.51 1.53 -3.39
C ALA A 223 7.32 1.47 -2.42
N GLU A 224 7.49 1.88 -1.16
CA GLU A 224 6.41 1.92 -0.16
C GLU A 224 5.31 2.93 -0.53
N GLU A 225 5.69 4.07 -1.12
CA GLU A 225 4.73 5.06 -1.63
C GLU A 225 3.84 4.45 -2.73
N TYR A 226 4.44 3.82 -3.75
CA TYR A 226 3.69 3.17 -4.82
C TYR A 226 2.92 1.93 -4.35
N ARG A 227 3.46 1.16 -3.39
CA ARG A 227 2.73 0.05 -2.78
C ARG A 227 1.50 0.56 -2.03
N THR A 228 1.63 1.65 -1.29
CA THR A 228 0.51 2.28 -0.60
C THR A 228 -0.55 2.72 -1.61
N PHE A 229 -0.16 3.41 -2.68
CA PHE A 229 -1.08 3.77 -3.76
C PHE A 229 -1.78 2.54 -4.38
N MET A 230 -1.04 1.46 -4.64
CA MET A 230 -1.60 0.20 -5.16
C MET A 230 -2.63 -0.40 -4.18
N LEU A 231 -2.30 -0.46 -2.89
CA LEU A 231 -3.20 -0.99 -1.86
C LEU A 231 -4.45 -0.10 -1.68
N GLU A 232 -4.30 1.23 -1.73
CA GLU A 232 -5.45 2.15 -1.71
C GLU A 232 -6.39 1.89 -2.89
N LYS A 233 -5.85 1.67 -4.10
CA LYS A 233 -6.65 1.33 -5.29
C LYS A 233 -7.30 -0.04 -5.24
N LEU A 234 -6.66 -1.02 -4.61
CA LEU A 234 -7.29 -2.32 -4.37
C LEU A 234 -8.43 -2.17 -3.34
N ALA A 235 -8.23 -1.40 -2.28
CA ALA A 235 -9.26 -1.15 -1.29
C ALA A 235 -10.47 -0.40 -1.88
N GLU A 236 -10.30 0.45 -2.90
CA GLU A 236 -11.43 1.06 -3.64
C GLU A 236 -12.33 0.03 -4.34
N SER A 237 -11.85 -1.19 -4.58
CA SER A 237 -12.63 -2.29 -5.18
C SER A 237 -13.31 -3.20 -4.17
N ASP A 238 -13.01 -3.05 -2.88
CA ASP A 238 -13.65 -3.82 -1.81
C ASP A 238 -15.07 -3.29 -1.57
N GLU A 239 -16.05 -4.21 -1.49
CA GLU A 239 -17.45 -3.87 -1.22
C GLU A 239 -17.73 -3.74 0.29
N GLU A 240 -16.83 -4.23 1.15
CA GLU A 240 -17.01 -4.29 2.60
C GLU A 240 -15.81 -3.67 3.34
N PHE A 241 -16.10 -2.83 4.33
CA PHE A 241 -15.10 -2.24 5.22
C PHE A 241 -15.45 -2.51 6.68
N MET A 242 -14.46 -2.93 7.48
CA MET A 242 -14.58 -2.99 8.94
C MET A 242 -13.91 -1.76 9.54
N MET A 243 -14.67 -0.98 10.31
CA MET A 243 -14.14 0.20 11.01
C MET A 243 -14.08 -0.04 12.51
N VAL A 244 -12.89 0.15 13.09
CA VAL A 244 -12.68 0.10 14.54
C VAL A 244 -12.63 1.54 15.06
N VAL A 245 -13.63 1.92 15.85
CA VAL A 245 -13.76 3.26 16.44
C VAL A 245 -13.35 3.26 17.91
N ASN A 246 -13.10 4.44 18.47
CA ASN A 246 -12.82 4.53 19.90
C ASN A 246 -14.10 4.21 20.70
N SER A 247 -13.98 3.35 21.72
CA SER A 247 -15.11 2.98 22.58
C SER A 247 -15.87 4.18 23.17
N GLY A 248 -15.17 5.28 23.47
CA GLY A 248 -15.77 6.49 24.04
C GLY A 248 -16.48 7.39 23.01
N THR A 249 -16.34 7.10 21.71
CA THR A 249 -16.95 7.88 20.62
C THR A 249 -17.89 7.06 19.74
N LYS A 250 -18.06 5.76 20.00
CA LYS A 250 -18.88 4.84 19.19
C LYS A 250 -20.20 5.46 18.72
N GLU A 251 -21.05 5.90 19.64
CA GLU A 251 -22.36 6.44 19.29
C GLU A 251 -22.29 7.68 18.38
N LYS A 252 -21.30 8.53 18.63
CA LYS A 252 -21.08 9.77 17.89
C LYS A 252 -20.58 9.47 16.48
N ASP A 253 -19.62 8.56 16.36
CA ASP A 253 -19.04 8.16 15.09
C ASP A 253 -20.09 7.45 14.24
N LEU A 254 -20.88 6.55 14.82
CA LEU A 254 -22.02 5.92 14.13
C LEU A 254 -23.02 6.96 13.62
N LYS A 255 -23.45 7.91 14.46
CA LYS A 255 -24.35 8.99 14.05
C LYS A 255 -23.76 9.82 12.90
N HIS A 256 -22.46 10.13 12.97
CA HIS A 256 -21.77 10.87 11.92
C HIS A 256 -21.76 10.08 10.61
N MET A 257 -21.32 8.82 10.63
CA MET A 257 -21.26 7.98 9.45
C MET A 257 -22.65 7.75 8.84
N SER A 258 -23.66 7.43 9.65
CA SER A 258 -25.05 7.25 9.19
C SER A 258 -25.65 8.51 8.55
N LYS A 259 -25.24 9.70 9.00
CA LYS A 259 -25.68 10.96 8.39
C LYS A 259 -25.22 11.08 6.93
N TYR A 260 -24.01 10.62 6.62
CA TYR A 260 -23.40 10.76 5.29
C TYR A 260 -23.45 9.51 4.42
N SER A 261 -23.79 8.34 4.98
CA SER A 261 -23.69 7.05 4.27
C SER A 261 -24.49 7.01 2.96
N LYS A 262 -25.67 7.63 2.92
CA LYS A 262 -26.52 7.73 1.72
C LYS A 262 -25.85 8.47 0.56
N GLN A 263 -25.04 9.49 0.85
CA GLN A 263 -24.30 10.23 -0.18
C GLN A 263 -23.28 9.35 -0.89
N PHE A 264 -22.77 8.33 -0.19
CA PHE A 264 -21.74 7.42 -0.68
C PHE A 264 -22.31 6.06 -1.12
N ASN A 265 -23.63 5.88 -1.07
CA ASN A 265 -24.28 4.58 -1.33
C ASN A 265 -23.73 3.45 -0.44
N VAL A 266 -23.46 3.75 0.83
CA VAL A 266 -22.91 2.80 1.82
C VAL A 266 -23.98 2.43 2.84
N GLU A 267 -24.07 1.13 3.14
CA GLU A 267 -24.81 0.60 4.29
C GLU A 267 -23.88 0.48 5.50
N ILE A 268 -24.38 0.82 6.69
CA ILE A 268 -23.62 0.72 7.93
C ILE A 268 -24.30 -0.30 8.84
N VAL A 269 -23.53 -1.29 9.26
CA VAL A 269 -23.96 -2.32 10.21
C VAL A 269 -23.11 -2.21 11.47
N ASP A 270 -23.76 -1.99 12.64
CA ASP A 270 -23.07 -1.99 13.93
C ASP A 270 -22.94 -3.43 14.45
N ILE A 271 -21.72 -3.96 14.38
CA ILE A 271 -21.35 -5.32 14.84
C ILE A 271 -20.59 -5.29 16.18
N SER A 272 -20.60 -4.17 16.90
CA SER A 272 -19.76 -4.00 18.10
C SER A 272 -20.15 -4.93 19.26
N GLU A 273 -21.39 -5.43 19.29
CA GLU A 273 -21.84 -6.41 20.29
C GLU A 273 -21.48 -7.85 19.87
N ASP A 274 -21.35 -8.08 18.56
CA ASP A 274 -21.07 -9.40 17.99
C ASP A 274 -19.60 -9.79 18.08
N LEU A 275 -18.70 -8.79 18.02
CA LEU A 275 -17.26 -8.97 18.06
C LEU A 275 -16.63 -8.40 19.33
N SER A 276 -15.71 -9.18 19.90
CA SER A 276 -14.85 -8.76 21.00
C SER A 276 -13.39 -8.77 20.56
N GLN A 277 -12.58 -7.88 21.14
CA GLN A 277 -11.16 -7.72 20.83
C GLN A 277 -10.28 -8.17 22.00
N ILE A 278 -9.25 -8.98 21.73
CA ILE A 278 -8.10 -9.21 22.63
C ILE A 278 -6.85 -8.65 21.97
N ALA A 279 -6.05 -7.90 22.73
CA ALA A 279 -4.73 -7.46 22.29
C ALA A 279 -3.63 -8.27 22.99
N ILE A 280 -2.73 -8.87 22.22
CA ILE A 280 -1.49 -9.50 22.73
C ILE A 280 -0.34 -8.58 22.34
N GLN A 281 0.37 -8.06 23.34
CA GLN A 281 1.40 -7.05 23.15
C GLN A 281 2.70 -7.49 23.82
N GLY A 282 3.83 -7.12 23.21
CA GLY A 282 5.18 -7.43 23.67
C GLY A 282 6.02 -8.18 22.62
N PRO A 283 7.34 -8.33 22.85
CA PRO A 283 8.29 -8.85 21.86
C PRO A 283 8.10 -10.32 21.48
N LYS A 284 7.27 -11.05 22.22
CA LYS A 284 6.92 -12.46 21.96
C LYS A 284 5.49 -12.66 21.47
N SER A 285 4.77 -11.57 21.19
CA SER A 285 3.36 -11.60 20.77
C SER A 285 3.14 -12.42 19.50
N GLN A 286 3.99 -12.22 18.48
CA GLN A 286 3.92 -12.97 17.22
C GLN A 286 4.09 -14.47 17.45
N GLU A 287 5.21 -14.90 18.06
CA GLU A 287 5.50 -16.31 18.32
C GLU A 287 4.38 -17.00 19.12
N ILE A 288 3.84 -16.34 20.14
CA ILE A 288 2.74 -16.87 20.96
C ILE A 288 1.49 -17.03 20.10
N LEU A 289 1.15 -16.02 19.30
CA LEU A 289 -0.09 -16.02 18.54
C LEU A 289 -0.04 -16.97 17.35
N GLU A 290 1.10 -17.09 16.66
CA GLU A 290 1.34 -18.09 15.61
C GLU A 290 1.19 -19.51 16.16
N ASN A 291 1.75 -19.76 17.36
CA ASN A 291 1.63 -21.04 18.03
C ASN A 291 0.20 -21.34 18.49
N PHE A 292 -0.55 -20.31 18.90
CA PHE A 292 -1.93 -20.43 19.35
C PHE A 292 -2.87 -20.74 18.18
N LEU A 293 -2.75 -19.97 17.09
CA LEU A 293 -3.64 -20.07 15.93
C LEU A 293 -3.20 -21.12 14.92
N LYS A 294 -1.94 -21.60 14.99
CA LYS A 294 -1.31 -22.49 14.00
C LYS A 294 -1.23 -21.84 12.61
N ILE A 295 -0.87 -20.55 12.58
CA ILE A 295 -0.76 -19.75 11.36
C ILE A 295 0.56 -18.98 11.37
N ASN A 296 1.12 -18.69 10.20
CA ASN A 296 2.24 -17.75 10.07
C ASN A 296 1.65 -16.33 10.01
N LEU A 297 2.10 -15.46 10.92
CA LEU A 297 1.66 -14.08 11.04
C LEU A 297 2.70 -13.15 10.42
N ASP A 298 2.92 -13.30 9.12
CA ASP A 298 3.67 -12.33 8.32
C ASP A 298 2.77 -11.14 7.95
N ILE A 299 2.28 -10.43 8.96
CA ILE A 299 1.40 -9.27 8.82
C ILE A 299 2.25 -8.00 9.02
N PRO A 300 2.36 -7.13 8.00
CA PRO A 300 3.00 -5.83 8.16
C PRO A 300 2.25 -4.95 9.16
N TYR A 301 2.93 -3.93 9.70
CA TYR A 301 2.28 -2.97 10.59
C TYR A 301 1.15 -2.21 9.85
N TYR A 302 0.08 -1.87 10.55
CA TYR A 302 -1.18 -1.33 10.00
C TYR A 302 -1.90 -2.21 8.96
N HIS A 303 -1.62 -3.52 8.95
CA HIS A 303 -2.36 -4.47 8.14
C HIS A 303 -3.20 -5.41 9.00
N PHE A 304 -4.14 -6.10 8.36
CA PHE A 304 -4.91 -7.16 8.98
C PHE A 304 -5.04 -8.35 8.03
N ILE A 305 -5.37 -9.51 8.60
CA ILE A 305 -5.80 -10.69 7.86
C ILE A 305 -7.11 -11.20 8.45
N LYS A 306 -7.92 -11.84 7.60
CA LYS A 306 -9.05 -12.64 8.03
C LYS A 306 -8.70 -14.10 7.79
N LYS A 307 -8.70 -14.91 8.85
CA LYS A 307 -8.43 -16.33 8.76
C LYS A 307 -9.37 -17.09 9.68
N ASP A 308 -10.11 -18.02 9.09
CA ASP A 308 -11.18 -18.75 9.77
C ASP A 308 -12.14 -17.76 10.46
N ASN A 309 -12.34 -17.89 11.78
CA ASN A 309 -13.20 -17.00 12.58
C ASN A 309 -12.44 -15.81 13.20
N PHE A 310 -11.17 -15.62 12.85
CA PHE A 310 -10.34 -14.56 13.42
C PHE A 310 -10.13 -13.44 12.40
N ILE A 311 -10.33 -12.21 12.85
CA ILE A 311 -9.73 -11.04 12.22
C ILE A 311 -8.53 -10.66 13.08
N ILE A 312 -7.37 -10.52 12.47
CA ILE A 312 -6.12 -10.26 13.20
C ILE A 312 -5.48 -9.04 12.58
N SER A 313 -5.32 -7.98 13.36
CA SER A 313 -4.65 -6.76 12.93
C SER A 313 -3.35 -6.55 13.69
N ARG A 314 -2.40 -5.87 13.07
CA ARG A 314 -1.15 -5.42 13.70
C ARG A 314 -1.13 -3.89 13.71
N THR A 315 -1.99 -3.29 14.51
CA THR A 315 -2.17 -1.82 14.55
C THR A 315 -1.55 -1.19 15.79
N GLY A 316 -1.71 -1.83 16.97
CA GLY A 316 -1.04 -1.45 18.21
C GLY A 316 -1.59 -0.17 18.87
N TYR A 317 -2.03 -0.29 20.12
CA TYR A 317 -2.40 0.85 20.98
C TYR A 317 -1.27 1.29 21.94
N THR A 318 -0.17 0.56 21.93
CA THR A 318 1.01 0.79 22.77
C THR A 318 2.25 0.89 21.88
N PRO A 319 3.40 1.37 22.37
CA PRO A 319 4.62 1.40 21.57
C PRO A 319 5.28 0.01 21.42
N GLU A 320 4.67 -1.03 21.99
CA GLU A 320 5.12 -2.42 21.87
C GLU A 320 4.50 -3.08 20.65
N ASP A 321 5.28 -3.96 20.01
CA ASP A 321 4.76 -4.81 18.95
C ASP A 321 3.68 -5.75 19.47
N GLY A 322 2.65 -5.98 18.66
CA GLY A 322 1.49 -6.73 19.10
C GLY A 322 0.41 -6.84 18.06
N PHE A 323 -0.57 -7.69 18.38
CA PHE A 323 -1.68 -8.02 17.50
C PHE A 323 -2.99 -7.84 18.26
N GLU A 324 -3.99 -7.34 17.54
CA GLU A 324 -5.37 -7.31 17.99
C GLU A 324 -6.14 -8.42 17.27
N ILE A 325 -6.83 -9.24 18.04
CA ILE A 325 -7.60 -10.39 17.58
C ILE A 325 -9.06 -10.07 17.82
N TYR A 326 -9.87 -10.05 16.76
CA TYR A 326 -11.31 -9.89 16.83
C TYR A 326 -11.96 -11.24 16.57
N VAL A 327 -12.86 -11.62 17.48
CA VAL A 327 -13.58 -12.91 17.49
C VAL A 327 -15.00 -12.69 17.97
N SER A 328 -15.86 -13.70 17.81
CA SER A 328 -17.19 -13.64 18.39
C SER A 328 -17.13 -13.35 19.89
N SER A 329 -17.96 -12.43 20.37
CA SER A 329 -18.11 -12.13 21.79
C SER A 329 -18.46 -13.36 22.63
N SER A 330 -19.06 -14.39 22.03
CA SER A 330 -19.37 -15.65 22.71
C SER A 330 -18.14 -16.52 23.00
N GLU A 331 -17.05 -16.38 22.23
CA GLU A 331 -15.85 -17.22 22.30
C GLU A 331 -14.72 -16.56 23.12
N ILE A 332 -14.82 -15.26 23.38
CA ILE A 332 -13.75 -14.43 23.94
C ILE A 332 -13.20 -14.96 25.27
N LEU A 333 -14.08 -15.48 26.13
CA LEU A 333 -13.70 -15.97 27.45
C LEU A 333 -12.87 -17.26 27.36
N GLU A 334 -13.22 -18.16 26.46
CA GLU A 334 -12.50 -19.42 26.25
C GLU A 334 -11.14 -19.18 25.60
N ILE A 335 -11.10 -18.28 24.61
CA ILE A 335 -9.86 -17.86 23.94
C ILE A 335 -8.92 -17.20 24.95
N THR A 336 -9.41 -16.27 25.76
CA THR A 336 -8.61 -15.61 26.81
C THR A 336 -8.04 -16.62 27.79
N LYS A 337 -8.86 -17.56 28.29
CA LYS A 337 -8.40 -18.62 29.21
C LYS A 337 -7.33 -19.51 28.57
N SER A 338 -7.44 -19.78 27.27
CA SER A 338 -6.47 -20.60 26.55
C SER A 338 -5.15 -19.87 26.32
N LEU A 339 -5.18 -18.58 25.98
CA LEU A 339 -3.99 -17.74 25.87
C LEU A 339 -3.26 -17.61 27.21
N LEU A 340 -3.98 -17.51 28.34
CA LEU A 340 -3.39 -17.44 29.68
C LEU A 340 -2.68 -18.73 30.13
N LYS A 341 -2.79 -19.84 29.38
CA LYS A 341 -2.00 -21.05 29.63
C LYS A 341 -0.54 -20.91 29.19
N TYR A 342 -0.22 -19.94 28.33
CA TYR A 342 1.15 -19.64 27.93
C TYR A 342 1.85 -18.87 29.06
N GLU A 343 2.98 -19.37 29.53
CA GLU A 343 3.70 -18.85 30.71
C GLU A 343 4.00 -17.34 30.65
N LEU A 344 4.29 -16.83 29.44
CA LEU A 344 4.62 -15.42 29.21
C LEU A 344 3.39 -14.51 29.12
N VAL A 345 2.18 -15.05 28.99
CA VAL A 345 0.95 -14.27 28.82
C VAL A 345 0.37 -13.92 30.18
N LYS A 346 0.19 -12.62 30.42
CA LYS A 346 -0.41 -12.09 31.66
C LYS A 346 -1.50 -11.08 31.32
N MET A 347 -2.54 -11.05 32.14
CA MET A 347 -3.56 -10.00 32.04
C MET A 347 -2.95 -8.64 32.39
N ALA A 348 -3.19 -7.65 31.54
CA ALA A 348 -2.84 -6.25 31.78
C ALA A 348 -4.11 -5.39 31.79
N GLY A 349 -4.26 -4.56 32.82
CA GLY A 349 -5.39 -3.63 32.94
C GLY A 349 -5.22 -2.36 32.12
N LEU A 350 -6.29 -1.57 32.01
CA LEU A 350 -6.32 -0.31 31.27
C LEU A 350 -5.28 0.71 31.77
N GLY A 351 -4.91 0.69 33.06
CA GLY A 351 -3.88 1.58 33.61
C GLY A 351 -2.47 1.28 33.09
N ALA A 352 -2.14 0.00 32.87
CA ALA A 352 -0.86 -0.37 32.25
C ALA A 352 -0.83 0.09 30.79
N ARG A 353 -1.93 -0.12 30.04
CA ARG A 353 -2.08 0.38 28.67
C ARG A 353 -1.96 1.90 28.59
N ASP A 354 -2.62 2.63 29.48
CA ASP A 354 -2.57 4.10 29.52
C ASP A 354 -1.18 4.62 29.89
N THR A 355 -0.43 3.88 30.72
CA THR A 355 0.96 4.21 31.02
C THR A 355 1.85 4.03 29.79
N LEU A 356 1.79 2.88 29.12
CA LEU A 356 2.59 2.61 27.92
C LEU A 356 2.29 3.59 26.77
N ARG A 357 1.00 3.88 26.52
CA ARG A 357 0.61 4.84 25.48
C ARG A 357 1.08 6.27 25.82
N LEU A 358 1.04 6.65 27.10
CA LEU A 358 1.53 7.97 27.54
C LEU A 358 3.05 8.06 27.44
N GLU A 359 3.80 7.00 27.81
CA GLU A 359 5.25 6.92 27.60
C GLU A 359 5.62 7.08 26.11
N ALA A 360 4.80 6.52 25.21
CA ALA A 360 4.93 6.69 23.77
C ALA A 360 4.52 8.09 23.25
N GLY A 361 3.91 8.93 24.09
CA GLY A 361 3.34 10.21 23.67
C GLY A 361 2.10 10.09 22.78
N TYR A 362 1.42 8.93 22.78
CA TYR A 362 0.20 8.72 22.01
C TYR A 362 -0.96 9.47 22.63
N CYS A 363 -1.78 10.11 21.80
CA CYS A 363 -2.96 10.82 22.24
C CYS A 363 -4.06 9.85 22.67
N LEU A 364 -4.75 10.16 23.76
CA LEU A 364 -6.02 9.55 24.11
C LEU A 364 -7.16 10.52 23.77
N TYR A 365 -8.13 10.06 22.97
CA TYR A 365 -9.33 10.84 22.68
C TYR A 365 -10.08 11.17 23.97
N SER A 366 -10.70 12.35 24.04
CA SER A 366 -11.32 12.98 25.21
C SER A 366 -10.36 13.55 26.27
N ASN A 367 -9.07 13.15 26.24
CA ASN A 367 -8.04 13.70 27.11
C ASN A 367 -7.13 14.67 26.35
N ASP A 368 -6.35 14.13 25.40
CA ASP A 368 -5.30 14.88 24.69
C ASP A 368 -5.76 15.42 23.34
N ILE A 369 -6.82 14.83 22.78
CA ILE A 369 -7.46 15.29 21.54
C ILE A 369 -8.99 15.17 21.68
N ASN A 370 -9.70 16.10 21.07
CA ASN A 370 -11.16 16.15 20.95
C ASN A 370 -11.50 17.08 19.77
N GLU A 371 -12.77 17.47 19.62
CA GLU A 371 -13.19 18.36 18.52
C GLU A 371 -12.79 19.82 18.68
N GLU A 372 -12.42 20.24 19.87
CA GLU A 372 -12.02 21.63 20.17
C GLU A 372 -10.53 21.86 19.88
N ILE A 373 -9.77 20.78 19.67
CA ILE A 373 -8.33 20.81 19.46
C ILE A 373 -8.02 20.45 18.01
N ASP A 374 -7.42 21.38 17.29
CA ASP A 374 -6.99 21.11 15.92
C ASP A 374 -5.77 20.16 15.87
N PRO A 375 -5.66 19.31 14.85
CA PRO A 375 -4.54 18.38 14.67
C PRO A 375 -3.15 19.04 14.61
N ILE A 376 -3.03 20.30 14.20
CA ILE A 376 -1.74 20.99 14.10
C ILE A 376 -1.24 21.31 15.51
N SER A 377 -2.10 21.89 16.34
CA SER A 377 -1.84 22.13 17.77
C SER A 377 -1.54 20.83 18.52
N ALA A 378 -2.22 19.73 18.18
CA ALA A 378 -1.98 18.40 18.75
C ALA A 378 -0.66 17.74 18.29
N LYS A 379 0.12 18.37 17.39
CA LYS A 379 1.31 17.78 16.74
C LYS A 379 0.99 16.49 15.97
N LEU A 380 -0.15 16.47 15.29
CA LEU A 380 -0.63 15.36 14.45
C LEU A 380 -0.64 15.71 12.96
N LYS A 381 0.07 16.78 12.55
CA LYS A 381 0.22 17.16 11.13
C LYS A 381 0.69 16.01 10.23
N TRP A 382 1.52 15.12 10.76
CA TRP A 382 2.04 13.95 10.05
C TRP A 382 0.95 12.97 9.58
N ALA A 383 -0.24 13.00 10.19
CA ALA A 383 -1.38 12.14 9.83
C ALA A 383 -2.33 12.80 8.83
N ILE A 384 -1.97 13.95 8.24
CA ILE A 384 -2.84 14.72 7.34
C ILE A 384 -2.21 14.78 5.95
N TYR A 385 -2.95 14.30 4.96
CA TYR A 385 -2.58 14.26 3.55
C TYR A 385 -3.21 15.45 2.82
N PHE A 386 -2.49 16.58 2.76
CA PHE A 386 -2.99 17.85 2.19
C PHE A 386 -3.14 17.84 0.66
N ASP A 387 -2.61 16.83 -0.01
CA ASP A 387 -2.84 16.53 -1.43
C ASP A 387 -4.25 15.98 -1.68
N LYS A 388 -4.88 15.35 -0.69
CA LYS A 388 -6.26 14.86 -0.77
C LYS A 388 -7.26 15.97 -0.46
N GLU A 389 -8.48 15.83 -0.98
CA GLU A 389 -9.61 16.71 -0.62
C GLU A 389 -10.37 16.12 0.58
N PHE A 390 -10.60 16.94 1.60
CA PHE A 390 -11.30 16.52 2.82
C PHE A 390 -11.92 17.71 3.56
N LEU A 391 -12.95 17.42 4.37
CA LEU A 391 -13.65 18.42 5.16
C LEU A 391 -12.69 19.07 6.18
N GLY A 392 -12.58 20.40 6.14
CA GLY A 392 -11.74 21.17 7.06
C GLY A 392 -10.32 21.45 6.56
N LYS A 393 -9.94 21.00 5.36
CA LYS A 393 -8.62 21.25 4.75
C LYS A 393 -8.23 22.74 4.74
N GLU A 394 -9.11 23.60 4.22
CA GLU A 394 -8.87 25.05 4.14
C GLU A 394 -8.60 25.66 5.53
N LYS A 395 -9.37 25.24 6.54
CA LYS A 395 -9.20 25.70 7.91
C LYS A 395 -7.85 25.31 8.50
N LEU A 396 -7.39 24.09 8.23
CA LEU A 396 -6.07 23.64 8.66
C LEU A 396 -4.95 24.40 7.94
N LEU A 397 -5.12 24.71 6.65
CA LEU A 397 -4.17 25.54 5.89
C LEU A 397 -4.09 26.97 6.45
N GLU A 398 -5.23 27.56 6.84
CA GLU A 398 -5.25 28.85 7.55
C GLU A 398 -4.49 28.78 8.88
N ILE A 399 -4.71 27.74 9.69
CA ILE A 399 -4.02 27.56 10.98
C ILE A 399 -2.51 27.40 10.77
N ILE A 400 -2.08 26.67 9.73
CA ILE A 400 -0.67 26.52 9.38
C ILE A 400 -0.07 27.88 8.99
N LYS A 401 -0.79 28.68 8.20
CA LYS A 401 -0.33 29.98 7.72
C LYS A 401 -0.26 31.03 8.84
N ASN A 402 -1.29 31.11 9.68
CA ASN A 402 -1.41 32.13 10.72
C ASN A 402 -0.67 31.72 12.01
N GLY A 403 -0.35 30.44 12.17
CA GLY A 403 0.17 29.88 13.40
C GLY A 403 -0.95 29.52 14.38
N ASN A 404 -0.63 28.56 15.25
CA ASN A 404 -1.47 28.13 16.35
C ASN A 404 -1.03 28.79 17.67
N GLU A 405 -1.99 29.20 18.50
CA GLU A 405 -1.73 29.81 19.80
C GLU A 405 -1.19 28.78 20.81
N PHE A 406 -1.78 27.59 20.86
CA PHE A 406 -1.42 26.53 21.79
C PHE A 406 -0.79 25.33 21.07
N THR A 407 0.12 24.63 21.73
CA THR A 407 0.69 23.39 21.20
C THR A 407 0.85 22.34 22.29
N ARG A 408 0.69 21.07 21.90
CA ARG A 408 0.89 19.93 22.78
C ARG A 408 2.37 19.78 23.14
N ILE A 409 2.64 19.54 24.41
CA ILE A 409 3.97 19.24 24.94
C ILE A 409 3.95 17.94 25.76
N GLY A 410 5.12 17.34 25.92
CA GLY A 410 5.39 16.36 26.96
C GLY A 410 6.25 17.00 28.05
N PHE A 411 6.08 16.59 29.30
CA PHE A 411 6.89 17.06 30.42
C PHE A 411 7.12 15.97 31.46
N ILE A 412 8.27 16.05 32.14
CA ILE A 412 8.72 15.09 33.16
C ILE A 412 8.92 15.83 34.49
N SER A 413 8.50 15.21 35.59
CA SER A 413 8.66 15.76 36.93
C SER A 413 10.13 15.84 37.33
N ILE A 414 10.52 16.98 37.91
CA ILE A 414 11.82 17.16 38.57
C ILE A 414 11.72 16.71 40.04
N GLU A 415 10.55 16.89 40.65
CA GLU A 415 10.28 16.61 42.07
C GLU A 415 9.55 15.28 42.32
N ASN A 416 9.52 14.36 41.33
CA ASN A 416 8.84 13.06 41.41
C ASN A 416 7.35 13.12 41.82
N THR A 417 6.65 14.15 41.35
CA THR A 417 5.20 14.30 41.51
C THR A 417 4.45 13.88 40.25
N ILE A 418 3.21 13.43 40.41
CA ILE A 418 2.38 12.96 39.29
C ILE A 418 1.40 14.07 38.90
N PRO A 419 1.47 14.59 37.67
CA PRO A 419 0.54 15.61 37.20
C PRO A 419 -0.83 14.98 36.97
N ARG A 420 -1.92 15.73 37.17
CA ARG A 420 -3.29 15.26 36.94
C ARG A 420 -3.97 16.08 35.86
N ARG A 421 -4.83 15.42 35.07
CA ARG A 421 -5.66 16.06 34.06
C ARG A 421 -6.41 17.26 34.67
N GLY A 422 -6.44 18.38 33.94
CA GLY A 422 -7.07 19.62 34.37
C GLY A 422 -6.21 20.50 35.27
N ASN A 423 -5.05 20.03 35.76
CA ASN A 423 -4.12 20.92 36.44
C ASN A 423 -3.63 22.01 35.48
N GLU A 424 -3.49 23.22 36.01
CA GLU A 424 -3.01 24.36 35.27
C GLU A 424 -1.47 24.35 35.20
N ILE A 425 -0.93 24.84 34.09
CA ILE A 425 0.51 24.95 33.87
C ILE A 425 0.91 26.42 33.98
N TYR A 426 1.93 26.70 34.77
CA TYR A 426 2.42 28.04 35.07
C TYR A 426 3.89 28.25 34.68
N ILE A 427 4.23 29.46 34.25
CA ILE A 427 5.60 29.98 34.12
C ILE A 427 5.61 31.38 34.74
N ASP A 428 6.57 31.65 35.64
CA ASP A 428 6.70 32.94 36.34
C ASP A 428 5.37 33.48 36.92
N SER A 429 4.58 32.58 37.53
CA SER A 429 3.23 32.84 38.09
C SER A 429 2.12 33.14 37.08
N ASN A 430 2.40 33.13 35.77
CA ASN A 430 1.38 33.26 34.73
C ASN A 430 0.87 31.89 34.30
N LYS A 431 -0.46 31.75 34.21
CA LYS A 431 -1.07 30.55 33.63
C LYS A 431 -0.80 30.54 32.11
N VAL A 432 -0.10 29.52 31.64
CA VAL A 432 0.30 29.36 30.24
C VAL A 432 -0.34 28.15 29.55
N GLY A 433 -1.01 27.28 30.31
CA GLY A 433 -1.55 26.04 29.75
C GLY A 433 -2.30 25.16 30.76
N TYR A 434 -2.53 23.92 30.36
CA TYR A 434 -3.19 22.91 31.18
C TYR A 434 -2.72 21.48 30.84
N VAL A 435 -2.84 20.58 31.82
CA VAL A 435 -2.50 19.16 31.71
C VAL A 435 -3.67 18.37 31.13
N THR A 436 -3.39 17.52 30.14
CA THR A 436 -4.38 16.62 29.52
C THR A 436 -4.27 15.18 30.01
N SER A 437 -3.05 14.71 30.24
CA SER A 437 -2.75 13.36 30.72
C SER A 437 -1.57 13.38 31.68
N GLY A 438 -1.59 12.49 32.68
CA GLY A 438 -0.48 12.37 33.62
C GLY A 438 -0.50 11.05 34.38
N THR A 439 0.67 10.43 34.52
CA THR A 439 0.87 9.17 35.24
C THR A 439 2.29 9.08 35.78
N PHE A 440 2.55 8.03 36.56
CA PHE A 440 3.91 7.61 36.89
C PHE A 440 4.43 6.68 35.80
N SER A 441 5.60 6.98 35.24
CA SER A 441 6.32 6.13 34.29
C SER A 441 7.22 5.16 35.05
N PRO A 442 6.94 3.83 35.01
CA PRO A 442 7.84 2.84 35.57
C PRO A 442 9.19 2.80 34.84
N SER A 443 9.19 3.03 33.52
CA SER A 443 10.39 3.00 32.68
C SER A 443 11.38 4.13 33.01
N LEU A 444 10.87 5.31 33.37
CA LEU A 444 11.69 6.48 33.72
C LEU A 444 11.81 6.70 35.23
N ASN A 445 11.04 5.95 36.03
CA ASN A 445 10.90 6.13 37.48
C ASN A 445 10.53 7.58 37.86
N LYS A 446 9.64 8.22 37.09
CA LYS A 446 9.26 9.63 37.24
C LYS A 446 7.80 9.86 36.88
N GLY A 447 7.20 10.91 37.45
CA GLY A 447 5.93 11.43 36.95
C GLY A 447 6.10 12.05 35.56
N ILE A 448 5.23 11.68 34.63
CA ILE A 448 5.19 12.23 33.26
C ILE A 448 3.80 12.74 32.94
N GLY A 449 3.70 13.67 32.01
CA GLY A 449 2.42 14.16 31.54
C GLY A 449 2.48 14.85 30.19
N MET A 450 1.31 14.98 29.57
CA MET A 450 1.08 15.79 28.38
C MET A 450 0.12 16.93 28.71
N GLY A 451 0.20 17.99 27.93
CA GLY A 451 -0.68 19.15 28.07
C GLY A 451 -0.52 20.12 26.91
N TYR A 452 -1.36 21.15 26.90
CA TYR A 452 -1.31 22.25 25.93
C TYR A 452 -0.84 23.52 26.61
N ILE A 453 0.12 24.22 26.00
CA ILE A 453 0.63 25.51 26.47
C ILE A 453 0.75 26.47 25.30
N LYS A 454 0.76 27.78 25.59
CA LYS A 454 1.02 28.81 24.59
C LYS A 454 2.36 28.55 23.87
N LYS A 455 2.35 28.61 22.54
CA LYS A 455 3.44 28.16 21.67
C LYS A 455 4.79 28.80 22.01
N GLU A 456 4.80 30.08 22.38
CA GLU A 456 5.99 30.84 22.78
C GLU A 456 6.76 30.23 23.96
N PHE A 457 6.11 29.44 24.82
CA PHE A 457 6.75 28.78 25.97
C PHE A 457 7.12 27.32 25.72
N SER A 458 6.76 26.76 24.56
CA SER A 458 6.73 25.30 24.33
C SER A 458 8.09 24.64 24.06
N GLU A 459 9.17 25.40 24.16
CA GLU A 459 10.53 24.93 23.90
C GLU A 459 10.96 23.83 24.87
N ALA A 460 11.55 22.76 24.34
CA ALA A 460 12.06 21.66 25.14
C ALA A 460 13.25 22.14 25.97
N GLY A 461 13.24 21.85 27.28
CA GLY A 461 14.23 22.35 28.22
C GLY A 461 13.65 23.32 29.24
N ASN A 462 12.59 24.05 28.89
CA ASN A 462 11.93 25.01 29.78
C ASN A 462 11.36 24.31 31.02
N GLU A 463 11.45 25.00 32.17
CA GLU A 463 10.79 24.59 33.41
C GLU A 463 9.36 25.15 33.45
N ILE A 464 8.43 24.32 33.92
CA ILE A 464 7.04 24.69 34.15
C ILE A 464 6.63 24.28 35.57
N LEU A 465 5.63 24.97 36.11
CA LEU A 465 5.04 24.67 37.40
C LEU A 465 3.64 24.09 37.23
N ILE A 466 3.37 22.98 37.93
CA ILE A 466 2.05 22.35 38.00
C ILE A 466 1.79 22.06 39.47
N ASN A 467 0.74 22.65 40.06
CA ASN A 467 0.47 22.60 41.51
C ASN A 467 1.70 22.95 42.37
N SER A 468 2.42 24.01 42.01
CA SER A 468 3.65 24.46 42.69
C SER A 468 4.81 23.45 42.66
N LYS A 469 4.77 22.46 41.76
CA LYS A 469 5.83 21.46 41.56
C LYS A 469 6.50 21.65 40.21
N LYS A 470 7.81 21.48 40.17
CA LYS A 470 8.63 21.67 38.97
C LYS A 470 8.59 20.48 38.02
N TYR A 471 8.40 20.78 36.74
CA TYR A 471 8.49 19.85 35.62
C TYR A 471 9.36 20.46 34.53
N LYS A 472 9.98 19.61 33.72
CA LYS A 472 10.76 20.00 32.55
C LYS A 472 10.05 19.59 31.26
N ILE A 473 9.92 20.51 30.32
CA ILE A 473 9.40 20.19 28.97
C ILE A 473 10.42 19.32 28.24
N VAL A 474 9.93 18.23 27.62
CA VAL A 474 10.75 17.28 26.85
C VAL A 474 10.12 17.01 25.48
N LYS A 475 10.93 16.48 24.56
CA LYS A 475 10.43 15.95 23.30
C LYS A 475 9.73 14.61 23.54
N LEU A 476 8.64 14.38 22.82
CA LEU A 476 7.97 13.08 22.76
C LEU A 476 8.65 12.20 21.68
N PRO A 477 8.60 10.86 21.79
CA PRO A 477 8.08 10.09 22.93
C PRO A 477 8.98 10.19 24.17
N PHE A 478 8.43 9.90 25.37
CA PHE A 478 9.23 9.81 26.60
C PHE A 478 10.11 8.56 26.60
N VAL A 479 9.54 7.44 26.12
CA VAL A 479 10.19 6.14 25.98
C VAL A 479 9.89 5.62 24.58
N ARG A 480 10.92 5.12 23.89
CA ARG A 480 10.72 4.42 22.61
C ARG A 480 10.43 2.96 22.93
N GLY A 481 9.31 2.43 22.43
CA GLY A 481 9.02 1.01 22.55
C GLY A 481 9.77 0.17 21.52
N SER A 482 9.48 -1.13 21.50
CA SER A 482 10.16 -2.11 20.64
C SER A 482 9.86 -1.95 19.15
N LEU A 483 8.74 -1.32 18.78
CA LEU A 483 8.40 -0.99 17.40
C LEU A 483 9.31 0.13 16.88
N LYS A 484 10.28 -0.25 16.04
CA LYS A 484 10.95 0.69 15.13
C LYS A 484 9.95 1.08 14.05
N ARG A 485 9.20 2.16 14.26
CA ARG A 485 8.51 2.86 13.16
C ARG A 485 9.58 3.25 12.15
N GLN A 486 9.50 2.70 10.93
CA GLN A 486 10.37 3.10 9.83
C GLN A 486 10.08 4.54 9.44
#